data_AF-A0A4P7NAW5-F1
#
_entry.id   AF-A0A4P7NAW5-F1
#
_cell.length_a   1.000
_cell.length_b   1.000
_cell.length_c   1.000
_cell.angle_alpha   90.00
_cell.angle_beta   90.00
_cell.angle_gamma   90.00
#
_symmetry.space_group_name_H-M   'P 1'
#
loop_
_entity.id
_entity.type
_entity.pdbx_description
1 polymer ?
#
loop_
_entity_poly.entity_id
_entity_poly.type
_entity_poly.pdbx_seq_one_letter_code
_entity_poly.pdbx_strand_id
1 'polypeptide(L)'
;MASRTPDGQPIDPVENRRRMAAGELYYSFTPELIADRQKCQVARDKYNEVSKEKVSRRELVQLLNELAGDLSPLPLVAATAENDDALFEEYPWIDGPITKMDYGYNVK
;
A
#
# COMPACT_ATOMS: atom_id res chain seq x y z
N MET A 1 -16.30 -18.21 -6.15
CA MET A 1 -16.46 -18.64 -7.56
C MET A 1 -15.38 -17.94 -8.38
N ALA A 2 -14.78 -18.61 -9.36
CA ALA A 2 -13.80 -17.96 -10.24
C ALA A 2 -14.47 -16.82 -11.03
N SER A 3 -13.80 -15.67 -11.15
CA SER A 3 -14.27 -14.57 -11.99
C SER A 3 -14.41 -15.02 -13.44
N ARG A 4 -15.40 -14.47 -14.13
CA ARG A 4 -15.67 -14.77 -15.53
C ARG A 4 -15.72 -13.49 -16.36
N THR A 5 -15.31 -13.59 -17.61
CA THR A 5 -15.48 -12.54 -18.62
C THR A 5 -16.97 -12.37 -18.97
N PRO A 6 -17.36 -11.28 -19.68
CA PRO A 6 -18.72 -11.13 -20.20
C PRO A 6 -19.20 -12.31 -21.04
N ASP A 7 -18.29 -12.96 -21.79
CA ASP A 7 -18.57 -14.14 -22.61
C ASP A 7 -18.55 -15.46 -21.80
N GLY A 8 -18.41 -15.39 -20.48
CA GLY A 8 -18.46 -16.53 -19.57
C GLY A 8 -17.16 -17.31 -19.41
N GLN A 9 -16.07 -16.88 -20.05
CA GLN A 9 -14.76 -17.54 -19.93
C GLN A 9 -14.15 -17.30 -18.54
N PRO A 10 -13.49 -18.29 -17.94
CA PRO A 10 -12.82 -18.09 -16.66
C PRO A 10 -11.66 -17.09 -16.80
N ILE A 11 -11.50 -16.22 -15.80
CA ILE A 11 -10.37 -15.29 -15.71
C ILE A 11 -9.28 -15.96 -14.88
N ASP A 12 -8.09 -16.11 -15.47
CA ASP A 12 -6.88 -16.48 -14.74
C ASP A 12 -6.37 -15.27 -13.95
N PRO A 13 -6.36 -15.31 -12.60
CA PRO A 13 -5.92 -14.19 -11.78
C PRO A 13 -4.46 -13.79 -12.01
N VAL A 14 -3.58 -14.76 -12.35
CA VAL A 14 -2.15 -14.51 -12.55
C VAL A 14 -1.94 -13.72 -13.85
N GLU A 15 -2.52 -14.21 -14.95
CA GLU A 15 -2.47 -13.51 -16.24
C GLU A 15 -3.17 -12.15 -16.17
N ASN A 16 -4.30 -12.03 -15.47
CA ASN A 16 -5.01 -10.76 -15.31
C ASN A 16 -4.14 -9.71 -14.58
N ARG A 17 -3.38 -10.12 -13.55
CA ARG A 17 -2.42 -9.25 -12.87
C ARG A 17 -1.23 -8.87 -13.77
N ARG A 18 -0.73 -9.82 -14.57
CA ARG A 18 0.35 -9.54 -15.54
C ARG A 18 -0.10 -8.46 -16.54
N ARG A 19 -1.32 -8.58 -17.08
CA ARG A 19 -1.91 -7.58 -17.98
C ARG A 19 -2.04 -6.21 -17.32
N MET A 20 -2.55 -6.15 -16.09
CA MET A 20 -2.64 -4.91 -15.31
C MET A 20 -1.26 -4.24 -15.18
N ALA A 21 -0.22 -4.99 -14.79
CA ALA A 21 1.13 -4.46 -14.63
C ALA A 21 1.77 -4.02 -15.95
N ALA A 22 1.43 -4.68 -17.06
CA ALA A 22 1.89 -4.35 -18.40
C ALA A 22 1.11 -3.20 -19.07
N GLY A 23 0.05 -2.69 -18.45
CA GLY A 23 -0.85 -1.70 -19.07
C GLY A 23 -1.75 -2.26 -20.18
N GLU A 24 -1.90 -3.59 -20.25
CA GLU A 24 -2.80 -4.27 -21.17
C GLU A 24 -4.24 -4.28 -20.62
N LEU A 25 -5.22 -4.55 -21.48
CA LEU A 25 -6.61 -4.68 -21.04
C LEU A 25 -6.77 -5.84 -20.05
N TYR A 26 -7.28 -5.54 -18.87
CA TYR A 26 -7.50 -6.48 -17.78
C TYR A 26 -8.88 -6.27 -17.13
N TYR A 27 -9.34 -7.26 -16.37
CA TYR A 27 -10.58 -7.18 -15.60
C TYR A 27 -10.30 -6.60 -14.22
N SER A 28 -10.80 -5.39 -13.95
CA SER A 28 -10.54 -4.68 -12.69
C SER A 28 -11.35 -5.18 -11.49
N PHE A 29 -12.50 -5.81 -11.73
CA PHE A 29 -13.45 -6.24 -10.70
C PHE A 29 -13.35 -7.73 -10.36
N THR A 30 -12.14 -8.29 -10.31
CA THR A 30 -11.94 -9.64 -9.77
C THR A 30 -11.85 -9.59 -8.23
N PRO A 31 -12.27 -10.65 -7.50
CA PRO A 31 -12.18 -10.73 -6.04
C PRO A 31 -10.79 -10.40 -5.51
N GLU A 32 -9.73 -10.81 -6.21
CA GLU A 32 -8.34 -10.59 -5.78
C GLU A 32 -7.95 -9.11 -5.85
N LEU A 33 -8.30 -8.42 -6.94
CA LEU A 33 -8.00 -6.99 -7.09
C LEU A 33 -8.89 -6.13 -6.20
N ILE A 34 -10.14 -6.54 -5.97
CA ILE A 34 -11.04 -5.90 -5.00
C ILE A 34 -10.46 -6.03 -3.59
N ALA A 35 -10.00 -7.22 -3.21
CA ALA A 35 -9.39 -7.46 -1.90
C ALA A 35 -8.13 -6.61 -1.70
N ASP A 36 -7.28 -6.47 -2.72
CA ASP A 36 -6.11 -5.62 -2.64
C ASP A 36 -6.48 -4.14 -2.47
N ARG A 37 -7.48 -3.65 -3.21
CA ARG A 37 -7.99 -2.27 -3.03
C ARG A 37 -8.56 -2.04 -1.64
N GLN A 38 -9.27 -3.01 -1.08
CA GLN A 38 -9.78 -2.94 0.29
C GLN A 38 -8.65 -2.90 1.32
N LYS A 39 -7.59 -3.71 1.16
CA LYS A 39 -6.41 -3.67 2.02
C LYS A 39 -5.73 -2.30 1.97
N CYS A 40 -5.51 -1.76 0.77
CA CYS A 40 -4.93 -0.43 0.58
C CYS A 40 -5.80 0.65 1.24
N GLN A 41 -7.13 0.56 1.09
CA GLN A 41 -8.05 1.50 1.72
C GLN A 41 -7.93 1.47 3.25
N VAL A 42 -7.91 0.28 3.87
CA VAL A 42 -7.78 0.14 5.32
C VAL A 42 -6.45 0.71 5.82
N ALA A 43 -5.34 0.39 5.15
CA ALA A 43 -4.02 0.91 5.51
C ALA A 43 -3.95 2.44 5.38
N ARG A 44 -4.54 2.99 4.31
CA ARG A 44 -4.64 4.44 4.08
C ARG A 44 -5.46 5.13 5.17
N ASP A 45 -6.60 4.56 5.53
CA ASP A 45 -7.48 5.13 6.55
C ASP A 45 -6.78 5.11 7.92
N LYS A 46 -6.06 4.03 8.24
CA LYS A 46 -5.21 3.94 9.43
C LYS A 46 -4.10 5.00 9.42
N TYR A 47 -3.38 5.19 8.31
CA TYR A 47 -2.37 6.24 8.18
C TYR A 47 -2.96 7.62 8.45
N ASN A 48 -4.08 7.96 7.82
CA ASN A 48 -4.73 9.27 7.94
C ASN A 48 -5.29 9.55 9.34
N GLU A 49 -5.75 8.52 10.06
CA GLU A 49 -6.20 8.68 11.44
C GLU A 49 -5.01 8.93 12.37
N VAL A 50 -3.97 8.09 12.28
CA VAL A 50 -2.80 8.16 13.16
C VAL A 50 -1.95 9.41 12.90
N SER A 51 -1.82 9.84 11.64
CA SER A 51 -1.02 11.02 11.27
C SER A 51 -1.58 12.35 11.78
N LYS A 52 -2.81 12.37 12.32
CA LYS A 52 -3.40 13.56 12.96
C LYS A 52 -2.86 13.79 14.38
N GLU A 53 -2.28 12.76 14.99
CA GLU A 53 -1.71 12.81 16.33
C GLU A 53 -0.21 13.10 16.29
N LYS A 54 0.39 13.32 17.48
CA LYS A 54 1.83 13.51 17.59
C LYS A 54 2.53 12.14 17.63
N VAL A 55 2.81 11.60 16.44
CA VAL A 55 3.48 10.30 16.26
C VAL A 55 4.96 10.44 15.90
N SER A 56 5.74 9.39 16.19
CA SER A 56 7.17 9.33 15.87
C SER A 56 7.40 9.17 14.36
N ARG A 57 8.60 9.54 13.88
CA ARG A 57 8.94 9.36 12.46
C ARG A 57 8.90 7.89 12.06
N ARG A 58 9.41 7.01 12.92
CA ARG A 58 9.40 5.56 12.73
C ARG A 58 7.98 5.02 12.52
N GLU A 59 7.03 5.43 13.34
CA GLU A 59 5.65 4.96 13.26
C GLU A 59 4.99 5.40 11.94
N LEU A 60 5.21 6.64 11.50
CA LEU A 60 4.75 7.11 10.19
C LEU A 60 5.34 6.26 9.06
N VAL A 61 6.65 5.95 9.11
CA VAL A 61 7.31 5.11 8.12
C VAL A 61 6.76 3.68 8.12
N GLN A 62 6.48 3.11 9.30
CA GLN A 62 5.85 1.78 9.41
C GLN A 62 4.49 1.73 8.70
N LEU A 63 3.66 2.76 8.90
CA LEU A 63 2.35 2.86 8.28
C LEU A 63 2.45 3.10 6.77
N LEU A 64 3.44 3.87 6.30
CA LEU A 64 3.71 4.04 4.88
C LEU A 64 4.17 2.74 4.23
N ASN A 65 5.04 1.97 4.91
CA ASN A 65 5.47 0.66 4.44
C ASN A 65 4.28 -0.33 4.39
N GLU A 66 3.41 -0.33 5.39
CA GLU A 66 2.17 -1.12 5.39
C GLU A 66 1.26 -0.73 4.21
N LEU A 67 1.10 0.58 3.94
CA LEU A 67 0.33 1.08 2.81
C LEU A 67 0.95 0.66 1.46
N ALA A 68 2.28 0.77 1.31
CA ALA A 68 3.01 0.40 0.11
C ALA A 68 3.19 -1.13 -0.04
N GLY A 69 2.83 -1.93 0.97
CA GLY A 69 3.13 -3.36 1.00
C GLY A 69 4.64 -3.66 1.06
N ASP A 70 5.44 -2.71 1.53
CA ASP A 70 6.87 -2.89 1.72
C ASP A 70 7.13 -3.65 3.03
N LEU A 71 7.78 -4.81 2.90
CA LEU A 71 8.15 -5.69 4.02
C LEU A 71 9.63 -5.56 4.40
N SER A 72 10.32 -4.57 3.83
CA SER A 72 11.72 -4.30 4.15
C SER A 72 11.87 -4.00 5.65
N PRO A 73 12.83 -4.63 6.35
CA PRO A 73 13.03 -4.40 7.76
C PRO A 73 13.46 -2.94 8.00
N LEU A 74 12.87 -2.30 9.00
CA LEU A 74 13.30 -0.97 9.40
C LEU A 74 14.65 -1.02 10.13
N PRO A 75 15.42 0.08 10.11
CA PRO A 75 16.62 0.23 10.93
C PRO A 75 16.36 -0.10 12.40
N LEU A 76 17.37 -0.62 13.10
CA LEU A 76 17.27 -0.86 14.55
C LEU A 76 16.95 0.43 15.30
N VAL A 77 16.20 0.31 16.40
CA VAL A 77 15.80 1.46 17.21
C VAL A 77 17.03 2.10 17.84
N ALA A 78 17.17 3.42 17.71
CA ALA A 78 18.26 4.17 18.32
C ALA A 78 18.04 4.42 19.82
N ALA A 79 19.08 4.90 20.50
CA ALA A 79 19.04 5.13 21.95
C ALA A 79 18.16 6.32 22.37
N THR A 80 17.93 7.28 21.49
CA THR A 80 17.10 8.47 21.76
C THR A 80 16.12 8.69 20.62
N ALA A 81 15.01 9.38 20.88
CA ALA A 81 14.00 9.66 19.87
C ALA A 81 14.57 10.47 18.70
N GLU A 82 15.43 11.46 18.98
CA GLU A 82 16.02 12.32 17.95
C GLU A 82 16.97 11.54 17.04
N ASN A 83 17.78 10.64 17.61
CA ASN A 83 18.66 9.78 16.82
C ASN A 83 17.86 8.74 16.03
N ASP A 84 16.69 8.32 16.54
CA ASP A 84 15.83 7.37 15.85
C ASP A 84 15.14 8.02 14.66
N ASP A 85 14.64 9.25 14.81
CA ASP A 85 14.05 10.03 13.73
C ASP A 85 15.07 10.28 12.60
N ALA A 86 16.34 10.51 12.95
CA ALA A 86 17.44 10.70 11.99
C ALA A 86 17.73 9.45 11.12
N LEU A 87 17.37 8.23 11.59
CA LEU A 87 17.50 7.01 10.78
C LEU A 87 16.58 7.02 9.55
N PHE A 88 15.58 7.91 9.54
CA PHE A 88 14.53 7.98 8.53
C PHE A 88 14.59 9.25 7.66
N GLU A 89 15.75 9.93 7.60
CA GLU A 89 15.96 11.14 6.79
C GLU A 89 15.73 10.91 5.29
N GLU A 90 16.14 9.75 4.77
CA GLU A 90 15.97 9.35 3.36
C GLU A 90 14.57 8.79 3.05
N TYR A 91 13.72 8.59 4.06
CA TYR A 91 12.37 8.08 3.85
C TYR A 91 11.43 9.20 3.43
N PRO A 92 10.39 8.91 2.62
CA PRO A 92 9.43 9.92 2.18
C PRO A 92 8.63 10.50 3.34
N TRP A 93 8.40 11.81 3.32
CA TRP A 93 7.45 12.49 4.19
C TRP A 93 6.16 12.76 3.42
N ILE A 94 5.04 12.20 3.87
CA ILE A 94 3.75 12.36 3.22
C ILE A 94 2.82 13.15 4.14
N ASP A 95 2.47 14.36 3.74
CA ASP A 95 1.47 15.14 4.45
C ASP A 95 0.06 14.57 4.20
N GLY A 96 -0.74 14.52 5.26
CA GLY A 96 -2.08 13.94 5.23
C GLY A 96 -3.17 14.97 4.91
N PRO A 97 -4.36 14.53 4.51
CA PRO A 97 -4.76 13.14 4.31
C PRO A 97 -4.44 12.62 2.89
N ILE A 98 -4.04 11.37 2.80
CA ILE A 98 -3.98 10.61 1.55
C ILE A 98 -5.42 10.32 1.10
N THR A 99 -5.87 10.95 0.01
CA THR A 99 -7.28 10.91 -0.40
C THR A 99 -7.66 9.69 -1.23
N LYS A 100 -6.81 9.23 -2.15
CA LYS A 100 -7.08 8.07 -3.03
C LYS A 100 -5.80 7.33 -3.36
N MET A 101 -5.86 6.00 -3.26
CA MET A 101 -4.81 5.09 -3.68
C MET A 101 -5.45 3.74 -3.93
N ASP A 102 -5.19 3.15 -5.10
CA ASP A 102 -5.82 1.88 -5.45
C ASP A 102 -5.11 0.70 -4.78
N TYR A 103 -3.79 0.61 -4.87
CA TYR A 103 -3.06 -0.60 -4.46
C TYR A 103 -1.91 -0.36 -3.49
N GLY A 104 -1.41 0.87 -3.36
CA GLY A 104 -0.23 1.18 -2.55
C GLY A 104 1.08 0.75 -3.22
N TYR A 105 1.25 -0.56 -3.42
CA TYR A 105 2.47 -1.20 -3.94
C TYR A 105 2.88 -0.83 -5.37
N ASN A 106 2.03 -0.09 -6.10
CA ASN A 106 2.34 0.40 -7.44
C ASN A 106 2.98 1.80 -7.43
N VAL A 107 3.10 2.45 -6.27
CA VAL A 107 3.76 3.75 -6.09
C VAL A 107 5.14 3.51 -5.50
N LYS A 108 6.18 4.10 -6.10
CA LYS A 108 7.59 3.99 -5.67
C LYS A 108 8.24 5.36 -5.66
#